data_AF-A0A9E2Z3X5-F1
#
_entry.id   AF-A0A9E2Z3X5-F1
#
_cell.length_a   1.000
_cell.length_b   1.000
_cell.length_c   1.000
_cell.angle_alpha   90.00
_cell.angle_beta   90.00
_cell.angle_gamma   90.00
#
_symmetry.space_group_name_H-M   'P 1'
#
loop_
_entity.id
_entity.type
_entity.pdbx_description
1 polymer ?
#
loop_
_entity_poly.entity_id
_entity_poly.type
_entity_poly.pdbx_seq_one_letter_code
_entity_poly.pdbx_strand_id
1 'polypeptide(L)'
;MDVGAKGIAKLEATSSRQSMRAFLSALANAGDFATIPDMVSLDYELAACLAEADSGPALQFQSVKGHADGFAMPVVGNLLNSLSRIALGMGSTTRETQAA
;
A
#
# COMPACT_ATOMS: atom_id res chain seq x y z
N MET A 1 23.45 -18.56 26.26
CA MET A 1 23.74 -17.55 25.22
C MET A 1 22.62 -17.63 24.20
N ASP A 2 21.58 -16.79 24.33
CA ASP A 2 20.38 -16.82 23.47
C ASP A 2 19.91 -15.40 23.12
N VAL A 3 20.83 -14.44 23.14
CA VAL A 3 20.53 -13.01 22.93
C VAL A 3 20.49 -12.66 21.43
N GLY A 4 21.18 -13.46 20.59
CA GLY A 4 21.25 -13.24 19.14
C GLY A 4 19.94 -13.56 18.41
N ALA A 5 19.37 -14.75 18.62
CA ALA A 5 18.18 -15.24 17.90
C ALA A 5 16.93 -14.38 18.10
N LYS A 6 16.75 -13.82 19.30
CA LYS A 6 15.62 -12.92 19.60
C LYS A 6 15.77 -11.54 18.97
N GLY A 7 17.00 -11.06 18.75
CA GLY A 7 17.28 -9.76 18.12
C GLY A 7 16.93 -9.76 16.62
N ILE A 8 17.36 -10.80 15.90
CA ILE A 8 17.05 -10.99 14.48
C ILE A 8 15.55 -11.21 14.23
N ALA A 9 14.89 -12.07 15.02
CA ALA A 9 13.44 -12.29 14.89
C ALA A 9 12.63 -11.01 15.16
N LYS A 10 13.08 -10.15 16.09
CA LYS A 10 12.44 -8.86 16.38
C LYS A 10 12.68 -7.85 15.25
N LEU A 11 13.87 -7.82 14.65
CA LEU A 11 14.17 -6.98 13.48
C LEU A 11 13.36 -7.40 12.24
N GLU A 12 13.26 -8.70 11.97
CA GLU A 12 12.44 -9.25 10.87
C GLU A 12 10.94 -8.95 11.08
N ALA A 13 10.42 -9.13 12.30
CA ALA A 13 9.03 -8.82 12.63
C ALA A 13 8.72 -7.31 12.65
N THR A 14 9.70 -6.45 12.94
CA THR A 14 9.54 -4.99 12.86
C THR A 14 9.65 -4.52 11.41
N SER A 15 10.55 -5.11 10.62
CA SER A 15 10.66 -4.93 9.18
C SER A 15 9.37 -5.32 8.46
N SER A 16 8.69 -6.39 8.89
CA SER A 16 7.39 -6.75 8.30
C SER A 16 6.25 -5.81 8.72
N ARG A 17 6.19 -5.35 9.97
CA ARG A 17 5.13 -4.43 10.43
C ARG A 17 5.30 -3.00 9.90
N GLN A 18 6.53 -2.53 9.72
CA GLN A 18 6.85 -1.18 9.23
C GLN A 18 7.31 -1.20 7.76
N SER A 19 6.65 -2.01 6.94
CA SER A 19 6.98 -2.14 5.53
C SER A 19 5.77 -1.86 4.66
N MET A 20 5.93 -0.90 3.74
CA MET A 20 4.94 -0.63 2.70
C MET A 20 4.69 -1.89 1.86
N ARG A 21 5.74 -2.67 1.55
CA ARG A 21 5.57 -3.92 0.78
C ARG A 21 4.71 -4.94 1.52
N ALA A 22 4.91 -5.07 2.84
CA ALA A 22 4.11 -5.99 3.65
C ALA A 22 2.65 -5.52 3.74
N PHE A 23 2.41 -4.21 3.86
CA PHE A 23 1.06 -3.64 3.82
C PHE A 23 0.37 -3.91 2.48
N LEU A 24 1.04 -3.68 1.35
CA LEU A 24 0.49 -3.99 0.02
C LEU A 24 0.20 -5.49 -0.14
N SER A 25 1.07 -6.37 0.37
CA SER A 25 0.79 -7.82 0.39
C SER A 25 -0.43 -8.18 1.24
N ALA A 26 -0.63 -7.51 2.37
CA ALA A 26 -1.82 -7.72 3.20
C ALA A 26 -3.11 -7.29 2.46
N LEU A 27 -3.08 -6.16 1.74
CA LEU A 27 -4.19 -5.71 0.90
C LEU A 27 -4.47 -6.71 -0.23
N ALA A 28 -3.43 -7.21 -0.90
CA ALA A 28 -3.58 -8.22 -1.95
C ALA A 28 -4.19 -9.52 -1.44
N ASN A 29 -3.75 -10.01 -0.28
CA ASN A 29 -4.32 -11.21 0.36
C ASN A 29 -5.79 -11.01 0.77
N ALA A 30 -6.20 -9.78 1.06
CA ALA A 30 -7.58 -9.41 1.38
C ALA A 30 -8.46 -9.17 0.14
N GLY A 31 -7.89 -9.19 -1.08
CA GLY A 31 -8.59 -8.82 -2.31
C GLY A 31 -8.84 -7.32 -2.47
N ASP A 32 -8.18 -6.47 -1.67
CA ASP A 32 -8.34 -5.01 -1.65
C ASP A 32 -7.18 -4.28 -2.35
N PHE A 33 -6.53 -4.98 -3.30
CA PHE A 33 -5.42 -4.47 -4.10
C PHE A 33 -5.56 -4.94 -5.55
N ALA A 34 -5.51 -4.01 -6.49
CA ALA A 34 -5.63 -4.26 -7.92
C ALA A 34 -4.44 -3.68 -8.67
N THR A 35 -4.02 -4.39 -9.71
CA THR A 35 -2.90 -4.01 -10.56
C THR A 35 -3.43 -3.49 -11.89
N ILE A 36 -2.92 -2.34 -12.32
CA ILE A 36 -3.18 -1.72 -13.63
C ILE A 36 -1.89 -1.88 -14.47
N PRO A 37 -1.87 -2.85 -15.41
CA PRO A 37 -0.69 -3.11 -16.23
C PRO A 37 -0.54 -2.12 -17.39
N ASP A 38 -1.64 -1.48 -17.80
CA ASP A 38 -1.65 -0.52 -18.89
C ASP A 38 -0.85 0.74 -18.55
N MET A 39 -0.32 1.40 -19.58
CA MET A 39 0.41 2.66 -19.41
C MET A 39 -0.56 3.78 -19.09
N VAL A 40 -0.34 4.48 -17.97
CA VAL A 40 -1.16 5.60 -17.51
C VAL A 40 -0.33 6.90 -17.46
N SER A 41 -0.94 8.03 -17.79
CA SER A 41 -0.32 9.35 -17.75
C SER A 41 -0.40 10.01 -16.37
N LEU A 42 0.66 10.72 -15.95
CA LEU A 42 0.58 11.66 -14.83
C LEU A 42 -0.26 12.91 -15.15
N ASP A 43 -0.48 13.20 -16.44
CA ASP A 43 -1.35 14.30 -16.88
C ASP A 43 -2.82 13.90 -16.68
N TYR A 44 -3.29 14.04 -15.44
CA TYR A 44 -4.66 13.85 -14.97
C TYR A 44 -5.24 12.42 -15.05
N GLU A 45 -4.74 11.55 -15.92
CA GLU A 45 -5.27 10.19 -16.09
C GLU A 45 -5.14 9.36 -14.81
N LEU A 46 -3.95 9.34 -14.19
CA LEU A 46 -3.74 8.64 -12.92
C LEU A 46 -4.67 9.17 -11.82
N ALA A 47 -4.84 10.49 -11.74
CA ALA A 47 -5.74 11.11 -10.78
C ALA A 47 -7.21 10.75 -11.05
N ALA A 48 -7.61 10.69 -12.33
CA ALA A 48 -8.95 10.26 -12.72
C ALA A 48 -9.20 8.79 -12.36
N CYS A 49 -8.23 7.90 -12.59
CA CYS A 49 -8.33 6.50 -12.15
C CYS A 49 -8.50 6.40 -10.63
N LEU A 50 -7.76 7.20 -9.85
CA LEU A 50 -7.90 7.22 -8.39
C LEU A 50 -9.25 7.79 -7.94
N ALA A 51 -9.79 8.79 -8.63
CA ALA A 51 -11.09 9.35 -8.34
C ALA A 51 -12.22 8.35 -8.65
N GLU A 52 -12.13 7.66 -9.79
CA GLU A 52 -13.07 6.61 -10.19
C GLU A 52 -13.03 5.41 -9.25
N ALA A 53 -11.85 5.08 -8.71
CA ALA A 53 -11.72 4.02 -7.73
C ALA A 53 -12.55 4.28 -6.47
N ASP A 54 -12.77 5.55 -6.08
CA ASP A 54 -13.52 5.97 -4.89
C ASP A 54 -13.23 5.07 -3.67
N SER A 55 -14.23 4.32 -3.18
CA SER A 55 -14.15 3.42 -2.04
C SER A 55 -13.59 2.02 -2.40
N GLY A 56 -13.26 1.79 -3.67
CA GLY A 56 -12.71 0.56 -4.24
C GLY A 56 -11.24 0.29 -3.87
N PRO A 57 -10.58 -0.69 -4.50
CA PRO A 57 -9.31 -1.24 -4.02
C PRO A 57 -8.14 -0.24 -4.10
N ALA A 58 -7.05 -0.55 -3.40
CA ALA A 58 -5.78 0.10 -3.63
C ALA A 58 -5.28 -0.23 -5.03
N LEU A 59 -4.75 0.75 -5.77
CA LEU A 59 -4.34 0.57 -7.15
C LEU A 59 -2.82 0.62 -7.28
N GLN A 60 -2.24 -0.31 -8.03
CA GLN A 60 -0.86 -0.28 -8.47
C GLN A 60 -0.77 -0.05 -9.98
N PHE A 61 -0.26 1.12 -10.36
CA PHE A 61 0.04 1.47 -11.74
C PHE A 61 1.48 1.05 -12.05
N GLN A 62 1.66 0.02 -12.88
CA GLN A 62 2.98 -0.54 -13.17
C GLN A 62 3.79 0.31 -14.15
N SER A 63 3.11 1.00 -15.06
CA SER A 63 3.71 1.79 -16.12
C SER A 63 3.10 3.18 -16.12
N VAL A 64 3.89 4.19 -15.74
CA VAL A 64 3.42 5.56 -15.62
C VAL A 64 4.30 6.50 -16.46
N LYS A 65 3.66 7.17 -17.42
CA LYS A 65 4.27 8.17 -18.31
C LYS A 65 4.25 9.55 -17.66
N GLY A 66 5.31 10.34 -17.88
CA GLY A 66 5.38 11.75 -17.45
C GLY A 66 6.40 12.01 -16.33
N HIS A 67 7.19 11.02 -15.93
CA HIS A 67 8.31 11.22 -15.01
C HIS A 67 9.38 12.13 -15.62
N ALA A 68 9.84 13.14 -14.87
CA ALA A 68 10.79 14.15 -15.33
C ALA A 68 12.12 13.56 -15.82
N ASP A 69 12.59 12.49 -15.18
CA ASP A 69 13.89 11.88 -15.45
C ASP A 69 13.81 10.66 -16.39
N GLY A 70 12.65 10.43 -17.01
CA GLY A 70 12.39 9.28 -17.89
C GLY A 70 12.33 7.92 -17.17
N PHE A 71 12.57 7.88 -15.85
CA PHE A 71 12.47 6.67 -15.05
C PHE A 71 11.01 6.33 -14.76
N ALA A 72 10.52 5.22 -15.33
CA ALA A 72 9.18 4.72 -15.05
C ALA A 72 9.17 4.02 -13.68
N MET A 73 8.76 4.74 -12.63
CA MET A 73 8.50 4.14 -11.32
C MET A 73 7.03 3.73 -11.20
N PRO A 74 6.73 2.55 -10.62
CA PRO A 74 5.35 2.20 -10.29
C PRO A 74 4.78 3.17 -9.26
N VAL A 75 3.50 3.50 -9.42
CA VAL A 75 2.75 4.32 -8.45
C VAL A 75 1.73 3.45 -7.76
N VAL A 76 1.61 3.59 -6.45
CA VAL A 76 0.53 3.01 -5.66
C VAL A 76 -0.32 4.11 -5.07
N GLY A 77 -1.63 3.98 -5.18
CA GLY A 77 -2.59 4.96 -4.67
C GLY A 77 -3.82 4.30 -4.06
N ASN A 78 -4.72 5.13 -3.54
CA ASN A 78 -5.94 4.69 -2.86
C ASN A 78 -5.66 3.80 -1.62
N LEU A 79 -4.57 4.07 -0.91
CA LEU A 79 -4.03 3.21 0.16
C LEU A 79 -4.77 3.35 1.49
N LEU A 80 -5.26 4.54 1.81
CA LEU A 80 -5.84 4.89 3.13
C LEU A 80 -7.18 5.63 2.96
N ASN A 81 -8.01 5.18 2.01
CA ASN A 81 -9.30 5.80 1.70
C ASN A 81 -10.47 5.30 2.59
N SER A 82 -10.21 4.33 3.47
CA SER A 82 -11.23 3.69 4.31
C SER A 82 -10.71 3.43 5.70
N LEU A 83 -11.61 3.44 6.68
CA LEU A 83 -11.27 3.18 8.08
C LEU A 83 -10.64 1.80 8.28
N SER A 84 -11.12 0.78 7.55
CA SER A 84 -10.56 -0.56 7.60
C SER A 84 -9.11 -0.61 7.10
N ARG A 85 -8.78 0.13 6.04
CA ARG A 85 -7.40 0.23 5.53
C ARG A 85 -6.49 1.02 6.46
N ILE A 86 -7.00 2.09 7.07
CA ILE A 86 -6.28 2.86 8.09
C ILE A 86 -5.96 1.96 9.31
N ALA A 87 -6.95 1.22 9.82
CA ALA A 87 -6.76 0.30 10.93
C ALA A 87 -5.73 -0.79 10.59
N LEU A 88 -5.84 -1.41 9.41
CA LEU A 88 -4.88 -2.41 8.93
C LEU A 88 -3.46 -1.85 8.85
N GLY A 89 -3.28 -0.64 8.29
CA GLY A 89 -1.98 0.02 8.18
C GLY A 89 -1.33 0.33 9.53
N MET A 90 -2.15 0.55 10.56
CA MET A 90 -1.67 0.74 11.94
C MET A 90 -1.48 -0.58 12.71
N GLY A 91 -1.78 -1.73 12.10
CA GLY A 91 -1.75 -3.03 12.78
C GLY A 91 -2.81 -3.16 13.88
N SER A 92 -3.96 -2.52 13.68
CA SER A 92 -5.08 -2.45 14.63
C SER A 92 -6.38 -2.89 13.97
N THR A 93 -7.47 -2.90 14.74
CA THR A 93 -8.83 -3.14 14.26
C THR A 93 -9.58 -1.83 14.03
N THR A 94 -10.61 -1.87 13.18
CA THR A 94 -11.53 -0.74 12.96
C THR A 94 -12.10 -0.20 14.28
N ARG A 95 -12.50 -1.11 15.19
CA ARG A 95 -13.06 -0.75 16.50
C ARG A 95 -12.05 0.01 17.36
N GLU A 96 -10.83 -0.50 17.48
CA GLU A 96 -9.76 0.16 18.26
C GLU A 96 -9.43 1.53 17.68
N THR A 97 -9.42 1.64 16.34
CA THR A 97 -9.11 2.91 15.64
C THR A 97 -10.18 3.98 15.88
N GLN A 98 -11.46 3.62 16.01
CA GLN A 98 -12.54 4.58 16.28
C GLN A 98 -12.64 5.00 17.75
N ALA A 99 -12.02 4.25 18.66
CA ALA A 99 -12.06 4.50 20.09
C ALA A 99 -10.88 5.35 20.60
N ALA A 100 -9.91 5.65 19.71
CA ALA A 100 -8.74 6.47 19.98
C ALA A 100 -9.04 7.97 19.78
#